data_AF-A0A9D3ZZS4-F1
#
_entry.id   AF-A0A9D3ZZS4-F1
#
_cell.length_a   1.000
_cell.length_b   1.000
_cell.length_c   1.000
_cell.angle_alpha   90.00
_cell.angle_beta   90.00
_cell.angle_gamma   90.00
#
_symmetry.space_group_name_H-M   'P 1'
#
loop_
_entity.id
_entity.type
_entity.pdbx_description
1 polymer ?
#
loop_
_entity_poly.entity_id
_entity_poly.type
_entity_poly.pdbx_seq_one_letter_code
_entity_poly.pdbx_strand_id
1 'polypeptide(L)'
;MVENDQYIQYKDKTGKPVSDTVRLVKQVGDVYSSGKTLKRAQLVNFVKSKIESKIFPLDPKGIYLVLTAKDVTVERFCMGSCGFHDSIFVGGSTRVVFAHVGDPTVQCPGLCAWPYALPAYGPPGPALVAPNGIGTDGMIINIAILLAGATTNPFKTGYFQGDALAPLEAVTAYPGALLVDKMSKASYNAYGANGRKFLLPATWDLMVENFFFQAPGTSLA
;
A
#
# COMPACT_ATOMS: atom_id res chain seq x y z
N MET A 1 6.60 -26.72 5.97
CA MET A 1 7.04 -25.73 6.96
C MET A 1 8.13 -24.93 6.29
N VAL A 2 7.82 -23.73 5.80
CA VAL A 2 8.86 -22.76 5.40
C VAL A 2 8.94 -21.80 6.58
N GLU A 3 10.09 -21.78 7.23
CA GLU A 3 10.38 -21.00 8.42
C GLU A 3 10.06 -19.51 8.21
N ASN A 4 9.44 -18.92 9.24
CA ASN A 4 9.10 -17.50 9.38
C ASN A 4 10.33 -16.57 9.56
N ASP A 5 11.55 -17.04 9.28
CA ASP A 5 12.79 -16.37 9.71
C ASP A 5 13.48 -15.50 8.63
N GLN A 6 12.88 -15.33 7.46
CA GLN A 6 13.37 -14.36 6.45
C GLN A 6 12.53 -13.08 6.45
N TYR A 7 12.26 -12.57 7.65
CA TYR A 7 11.80 -11.19 7.85
C TYR A 7 12.89 -10.26 7.30
N ILE A 8 12.46 -9.30 6.48
CA ILE A 8 13.27 -8.27 5.80
C ILE A 8 14.53 -7.92 6.62
N GLN A 9 15.72 -8.27 6.10
CA GLN A 9 17.02 -7.99 6.76
C GLN A 9 17.35 -6.49 6.80
N TYR A 10 16.53 -5.65 6.17
CA TYR A 10 16.69 -4.21 6.15
C TYR A 10 16.67 -3.62 7.56
N LYS A 11 17.76 -2.92 7.88
CA LYS A 11 17.93 -2.16 9.10
C LYS A 11 18.25 -0.71 8.74
N ASP A 12 17.80 0.21 9.57
CA ASP A 12 18.21 1.60 9.47
C ASP A 12 19.71 1.77 9.78
N LYS A 13 20.23 2.99 9.63
CA LYS A 13 21.63 3.32 9.93
C LYS A 13 22.04 3.05 11.38
N THR A 14 21.08 2.86 12.29
CA THR A 14 21.29 2.54 13.71
C THR A 14 21.15 1.04 14.00
N GLY A 15 20.96 0.21 12.97
CA GLY A 15 20.81 -1.24 13.09
C GLY A 15 19.42 -1.70 13.51
N LYS A 16 18.40 -0.82 13.49
CA LYS A 16 17.03 -1.18 13.88
C LYS A 16 16.23 -1.70 12.67
N PRO A 17 15.55 -2.84 12.78
CA PRO A 17 14.71 -3.36 11.71
C PRO A 17 13.43 -2.55 11.56
N VAL A 18 12.73 -2.78 10.44
CA VAL A 18 11.34 -2.33 10.27
C VAL A 18 10.44 -3.03 11.29
N SER A 19 9.45 -2.31 11.82
CA SER A 19 8.43 -2.89 12.70
C SER A 19 7.69 -4.02 12.00
N ASP A 20 7.53 -5.15 12.69
CA ASP A 20 6.79 -6.32 12.22
C ASP A 20 5.27 -6.19 12.39
N THR A 21 4.85 -5.18 13.13
CA THR A 21 3.45 -4.95 13.49
C THR A 21 3.02 -3.53 13.13
N VAL A 22 1.78 -3.42 12.64
CA VAL A 22 1.08 -2.16 12.38
C VAL A 22 -0.22 -2.17 13.16
N ARG A 23 -0.49 -1.08 13.88
CA ARG A 23 -1.73 -0.91 14.65
C ARG A 23 -2.47 0.33 14.20
N LEU A 24 -3.75 0.17 13.88
CA LEU A 24 -4.64 1.30 13.64
C LEU A 24 -4.84 2.07 14.96
N VAL A 25 -4.41 3.33 14.98
CA VAL A 25 -4.56 4.21 16.15
C VAL A 25 -5.88 4.96 16.10
N LYS A 26 -6.23 5.55 14.95
CA LYS A 26 -7.45 6.34 14.77
C LYS A 26 -7.82 6.44 13.29
N GLN A 27 -9.11 6.54 13.02
CA GLN A 27 -9.65 6.76 11.67
C GLN A 27 -10.75 7.83 11.70
N VAL A 28 -10.87 8.60 10.62
CA VAL A 28 -12.01 9.51 10.41
C VAL A 28 -12.48 9.42 8.96
N GLY A 29 -13.78 9.59 8.74
CA GLY A 29 -14.34 9.83 7.42
C GLY A 29 -14.36 11.31 7.08
N ASP A 30 -14.38 11.62 5.78
CA ASP A 30 -14.58 12.95 5.25
C ASP A 30 -15.54 12.89 4.07
N VAL A 31 -16.55 13.75 4.06
CA VAL A 31 -17.59 13.78 3.03
C VAL A 31 -17.25 14.87 2.01
N TYR A 32 -16.16 14.65 1.27
CA TYR A 32 -15.70 15.50 0.17
C TYR A 32 -15.46 16.98 0.56
N SER A 33 -14.93 17.25 1.76
CA SER A 33 -14.69 18.62 2.24
C SER A 33 -13.72 19.42 1.36
N SER A 34 -12.87 18.71 0.61
CA SER A 34 -11.93 19.27 -0.36
C SER A 34 -12.37 19.09 -1.82
N GLY A 35 -13.62 18.66 -2.05
CA GLY A 35 -14.17 18.31 -3.35
C GLY A 35 -13.77 16.90 -3.82
N LYS A 36 -14.12 16.58 -5.08
CA LYS A 36 -13.85 15.28 -5.72
C LYS A 36 -12.65 15.28 -6.66
N THR A 37 -12.02 16.43 -6.88
CA THR A 37 -10.81 16.56 -7.70
C THR A 37 -9.73 17.18 -6.84
N LEU A 38 -8.71 16.39 -6.50
CA LEU A 38 -7.70 16.75 -5.51
C LEU A 38 -6.31 16.80 -6.15
N LYS A 39 -5.55 17.83 -5.82
CA LYS A 39 -4.10 17.90 -6.03
C LYS A 39 -3.37 17.21 -4.88
N ARG A 40 -2.14 16.74 -5.11
CA ARG A 40 -1.33 16.12 -4.03
C ARG A 40 -1.07 17.10 -2.88
N ALA A 41 -0.91 18.39 -3.18
CA ALA A 41 -0.78 19.43 -2.16
C ALA A 41 -2.03 19.55 -1.25
N GLN A 42 -3.23 19.26 -1.77
CA GLN A 42 -4.44 19.25 -0.94
C GLN A 42 -4.45 18.05 0.03
N LEU A 43 -3.91 16.90 -0.37
CA LEU A 43 -3.74 15.75 0.53
C LEU A 43 -2.76 16.06 1.66
N VAL A 44 -1.66 16.76 1.36
CA VAL A 44 -0.72 17.27 2.38
C VAL A 44 -1.45 18.16 3.39
N ASN A 45 -2.20 19.15 2.91
CA ASN A 45 -2.94 20.06 3.78
C ASN A 45 -4.01 19.32 4.60
N PHE A 46 -4.66 18.31 4.01
CA PHE A 46 -5.64 17.48 4.70
C PHE A 46 -4.99 16.77 5.89
N VAL A 47 -3.88 16.05 5.68
CA VAL A 47 -3.15 15.36 6.76
C VAL A 47 -2.70 16.35 7.83
N LYS A 48 -2.07 17.47 7.44
CA LYS A 48 -1.64 18.51 8.39
C LYS A 48 -2.80 19.02 9.24
N SER A 49 -3.93 19.35 8.61
CA SER A 49 -5.09 19.89 9.30
C SER A 49 -5.64 18.91 10.35
N LYS A 50 -5.65 17.60 10.09
CA LYS A 50 -6.14 16.60 11.06
C LYS A 50 -5.18 16.42 12.23
N ILE A 51 -3.87 16.60 12.02
CA ILE A 51 -2.88 16.56 13.10
C ILE A 51 -2.94 17.85 13.94
N GLU A 52 -2.95 19.01 13.30
CA GLU A 52 -2.96 20.32 13.96
C GLU A 52 -4.27 20.58 14.74
N SER A 53 -5.41 20.08 14.24
CA SER A 53 -6.68 20.08 14.96
C SER A 53 -6.77 19.01 16.06
N LYS A 54 -5.69 18.27 16.33
CA LYS A 54 -5.62 17.19 17.33
C LYS A 54 -6.62 16.06 17.11
N ILE A 55 -7.19 15.95 15.90
CA ILE A 55 -8.00 14.79 15.52
C ILE A 55 -7.10 13.56 15.48
N PHE A 56 -5.93 13.66 14.87
CA PHE A 56 -4.89 12.63 14.94
C PHE A 56 -3.75 13.07 15.85
N PRO A 57 -3.11 12.13 16.59
CA PRO A 57 -1.91 12.45 17.37
C PRO A 57 -0.76 12.83 16.42
N LEU A 58 0.13 13.72 16.85
CA LEU A 58 1.40 13.97 16.17
C LEU A 58 2.38 12.85 16.52
N ASP A 59 2.54 11.88 15.63
CA ASP A 59 3.44 10.75 15.77
C ASP A 59 4.47 10.69 14.62
N PRO A 60 5.78 10.90 14.89
CA PRO A 60 6.84 10.78 13.88
C PRO A 60 7.21 9.34 13.53
N LYS A 61 6.69 8.34 14.27
CA LYS A 61 6.84 6.91 13.97
C LYS A 61 5.59 6.32 13.32
N GLY A 62 4.53 7.11 13.19
CA GLY A 62 3.27 6.72 12.56
C GLY A 62 3.24 6.99 11.05
N ILE A 63 2.31 6.33 10.37
CA ILE A 63 1.97 6.59 8.97
C ILE A 63 0.52 7.10 8.92
N TYR A 64 0.32 8.26 8.29
CA TYR A 64 -1.02 8.81 8.05
C TYR A 64 -1.51 8.35 6.68
N LEU A 65 -2.44 7.41 6.65
CA LEU A 65 -2.97 6.85 5.41
C LEU A 65 -4.24 7.57 4.98
N VAL A 66 -4.24 8.14 3.78
CA VAL A 66 -5.41 8.77 3.15
C VAL A 66 -5.96 7.82 2.09
N LEU A 67 -7.23 7.43 2.25
CA LEU A 67 -7.95 6.60 1.28
C LEU A 67 -9.00 7.45 0.58
N THR A 68 -9.01 7.45 -0.75
CA THR A 68 -10.01 8.22 -1.53
C THR A 68 -11.01 7.30 -2.19
N ALA A 69 -12.30 7.67 -2.14
CA ALA A 69 -13.40 6.92 -2.73
C ALA A 69 -13.30 6.84 -4.27
N LYS A 70 -14.01 5.86 -4.88
CA LYS A 70 -14.01 5.62 -6.33
C LYS A 70 -14.28 6.84 -7.19
N ASP A 71 -15.11 7.77 -6.71
CA ASP A 71 -15.52 8.96 -7.44
C ASP A 71 -14.67 10.21 -7.12
N VAL A 72 -13.50 10.02 -6.50
CA VAL A 72 -12.51 11.07 -6.26
C VAL A 72 -11.33 10.87 -7.21
N THR A 73 -10.99 11.91 -7.97
CA THR A 73 -9.80 11.96 -8.81
C THR A 73 -8.68 12.67 -8.06
N VAL A 74 -7.50 12.04 -8.03
CA VAL A 74 -6.29 12.62 -7.45
C VAL A 74 -5.25 12.84 -8.54
N GLU A 75 -4.56 13.96 -8.49
CA GLU A 75 -3.44 14.29 -9.36
C GLU A 75 -2.42 13.12 -9.47
N ARG A 76 -2.21 12.68 -10.72
CA ARG A 76 -1.34 11.57 -11.13
C ARG A 76 -1.79 10.17 -10.69
N PHE A 77 -2.99 10.01 -10.11
CA PHE A 77 -3.60 8.69 -9.98
C PHE A 77 -3.80 8.08 -11.38
N CYS A 78 -3.56 6.78 -11.53
CA CYS A 78 -3.57 6.07 -12.81
C CYS A 78 -2.46 6.43 -13.81
N MET A 79 -1.50 7.29 -13.45
CA MET A 79 -0.36 7.63 -14.31
C MET A 79 0.89 6.83 -13.90
N GLY A 80 0.77 5.50 -13.94
CA GLY A 80 1.85 4.56 -13.55
C GLY A 80 1.96 4.27 -12.05
N SER A 81 1.07 4.85 -11.23
CA SER A 81 0.93 4.49 -9.81
C SER A 81 -0.53 4.63 -9.35
N CYS A 82 -0.87 3.89 -8.31
CA CYS A 82 -2.19 3.78 -7.69
C CYS A 82 -2.26 4.50 -6.32
N GLY A 83 -1.20 5.26 -6.04
CA GLY A 83 -1.03 6.00 -4.81
C GLY A 83 0.41 6.51 -4.70
N PHE A 84 0.79 6.97 -3.50
CA PHE A 84 2.15 7.39 -3.20
C PHE A 84 2.34 7.50 -1.68
N HIS A 85 3.58 7.44 -1.22
CA HIS A 85 3.95 7.91 0.12
C HIS A 85 4.88 9.11 0.01
N ASP A 86 4.84 9.96 1.03
CA ASP A 86 5.75 11.10 1.17
C ASP A 86 5.87 11.50 2.64
N SER A 87 6.68 12.53 2.90
CA SER A 87 6.89 13.06 4.24
C SER A 87 6.64 14.56 4.30
N ILE A 88 6.11 15.02 5.43
CA ILE A 88 5.76 16.42 5.64
C ILE A 88 6.22 16.89 7.01
N PHE A 89 6.58 18.17 7.12
CA PHE A 89 6.81 18.82 8.40
C PHE A 89 5.49 19.38 8.95
N VAL A 90 5.20 19.04 10.22
CA VAL A 90 4.07 19.52 11.01
C VAL A 90 4.61 20.30 12.21
N GLY A 91 3.98 21.42 12.57
CA GLY A 91 4.44 22.27 13.66
C GLY A 91 5.86 22.82 13.48
N GLY A 92 6.29 22.96 12.22
CA GLY A 92 7.60 23.53 11.84
C GLY A 92 8.84 22.66 12.12
N SER A 93 8.72 21.55 12.85
CA SER A 93 9.88 20.79 13.34
C SER A 93 9.72 19.28 13.26
N THR A 94 8.50 18.75 13.32
CA THR A 94 8.28 17.31 13.36
C THR A 94 7.99 16.78 11.97
N ARG A 95 8.86 15.91 11.45
CA ARG A 95 8.64 15.22 10.18
C ARG A 95 7.79 13.98 10.41
N VAL A 96 6.73 13.82 9.63
CA VAL A 96 5.86 12.64 9.64
C VAL A 96 5.73 12.06 8.24
N VAL A 97 5.37 10.77 8.16
CA VAL A 97 5.17 10.05 6.90
C VAL A 97 3.68 9.90 6.63
N PHE A 98 3.24 10.14 5.40
CA PHE A 98 1.87 9.90 4.98
C PHE A 98 1.83 9.14 3.66
N ALA A 99 0.73 8.47 3.39
CA ALA A 99 0.49 7.77 2.14
C ALA A 99 -0.93 8.03 1.64
N HIS A 100 -1.12 7.87 0.34
CA HIS A 100 -2.41 7.96 -0.33
C HIS A 100 -2.64 6.70 -1.17
N VAL A 101 -3.84 6.12 -1.08
CA VAL A 101 -4.33 5.08 -1.99
C VAL A 101 -5.68 5.50 -2.58
N GLY A 102 -5.80 5.41 -3.90
CA GLY A 102 -7.07 5.64 -4.58
C GLY A 102 -7.83 4.35 -4.87
N ASP A 103 -9.16 4.43 -4.86
CA ASP A 103 -10.04 3.34 -5.28
C ASP A 103 -10.03 3.20 -6.81
N PRO A 104 -9.62 2.04 -7.36
CA PRO A 104 -9.47 1.84 -8.80
C PRO A 104 -10.75 1.38 -9.51
N THR A 105 -11.89 1.24 -8.80
CA THR A 105 -13.13 0.66 -9.34
C THR A 105 -13.54 1.27 -10.68
N VAL A 106 -13.46 2.59 -10.80
CA VAL A 106 -13.88 3.35 -12.00
C VAL A 106 -12.72 4.02 -12.72
N GLN A 107 -11.54 4.05 -12.11
CA GLN A 107 -10.35 4.73 -12.61
C GLN A 107 -9.22 3.68 -12.72
N CYS A 108 -8.86 3.32 -13.95
CA CYS A 108 -7.79 2.38 -14.30
C CYS A 108 -7.77 1.04 -13.51
N PRO A 109 -8.88 0.28 -13.43
CA PRO A 109 -8.89 -1.00 -12.73
C PRO A 109 -7.83 -1.96 -13.27
N GLY A 110 -7.58 -1.97 -14.58
CA GLY A 110 -6.56 -2.79 -15.21
C GLY A 110 -5.10 -2.49 -14.83
N LEU A 111 -4.84 -1.32 -14.24
CA LEU A 111 -3.53 -0.98 -13.68
C LEU A 111 -3.51 -1.22 -12.18
N CYS A 112 -4.54 -0.74 -11.48
CA CYS A 112 -4.52 -0.59 -10.02
C CYS A 112 -5.27 -1.67 -9.24
N ALA A 113 -5.94 -2.58 -9.93
CA ALA A 113 -6.55 -3.76 -9.34
C ALA A 113 -6.07 -5.06 -10.01
N TRP A 114 -4.96 -5.01 -10.77
CA TRP A 114 -4.34 -6.22 -11.28
C TRP A 114 -3.92 -7.14 -10.10
N PRO A 115 -4.16 -8.46 -10.14
CA PRO A 115 -4.63 -9.28 -11.28
C PRO A 115 -6.16 -9.46 -11.38
N TYR A 116 -6.97 -8.70 -10.64
CA TYR A 116 -8.44 -8.81 -10.59
C TYR A 116 -9.20 -8.00 -11.65
N ALA A 117 -8.49 -7.26 -12.48
CA ALA A 117 -9.04 -6.59 -13.65
C ALA A 117 -8.18 -6.88 -14.88
N LEU A 118 -8.77 -6.76 -16.07
CA LEU A 118 -8.04 -6.98 -17.32
C LEU A 118 -6.83 -6.04 -17.37
N PRO A 119 -5.60 -6.57 -17.55
CA PRO A 119 -4.40 -5.77 -17.50
C PRO A 119 -4.43 -4.65 -18.55
N ALA A 120 -4.08 -3.43 -18.13
CA ALA A 120 -3.91 -2.33 -19.07
C ALA A 120 -2.64 -2.48 -19.93
N TYR A 121 -1.65 -3.23 -19.43
CA TYR A 121 -0.35 -3.47 -20.06
C TYR A 121 0.12 -4.91 -19.78
N GLY A 122 0.94 -5.47 -20.68
CA GLY A 122 1.51 -6.82 -20.55
C GLY A 122 0.74 -7.90 -21.32
N PRO A 123 1.11 -9.18 -21.16
CA PRO A 123 0.48 -10.29 -21.88
C PRO A 123 -1.02 -10.38 -21.56
N PRO A 124 -1.89 -10.52 -22.58
CA PRO A 124 -3.32 -10.65 -22.34
C PRO A 124 -3.65 -11.96 -21.60
N GLY A 125 -4.53 -11.87 -20.61
CA GLY A 125 -5.03 -13.00 -19.84
C GLY A 125 -6.33 -12.65 -19.11
N PRO A 126 -7.16 -13.64 -18.74
CA PRO A 126 -8.38 -13.39 -17.99
C PRO A 126 -8.05 -12.82 -16.61
N ALA A 127 -8.86 -11.86 -16.16
CA ALA A 127 -8.78 -11.36 -14.80
C ALA A 127 -9.12 -12.48 -13.79
N LEU A 128 -8.43 -12.48 -12.65
CA LEU A 128 -8.79 -13.35 -11.54
C LEU A 128 -10.07 -12.87 -10.87
N VAL A 129 -10.70 -13.76 -10.09
CA VAL A 129 -11.89 -13.40 -9.32
C VAL A 129 -11.46 -12.76 -7.99
N ALA A 130 -11.91 -11.53 -7.77
CA ALA A 130 -11.65 -10.75 -6.56
C ALA A 130 -12.47 -11.27 -5.37
N PRO A 131 -11.85 -11.62 -4.22
CA PRO A 131 -12.58 -12.06 -3.03
C PRO A 131 -13.49 -11.00 -2.39
N ASN A 132 -13.15 -9.71 -2.49
CA ASN A 132 -13.89 -8.61 -1.85
C ASN A 132 -14.41 -7.57 -2.87
N GLY A 133 -14.19 -7.80 -4.16
CA GLY A 133 -14.51 -6.88 -5.24
C GLY A 133 -13.29 -6.12 -5.73
N ILE A 134 -13.26 -5.83 -7.04
CA ILE A 134 -12.10 -5.30 -7.76
C ILE A 134 -11.51 -4.05 -7.10
N GLY A 135 -12.36 -3.08 -6.75
CA GLY A 135 -11.92 -1.84 -6.09
C GLY A 135 -11.26 -2.08 -4.75
N THR A 136 -11.94 -2.80 -3.87
CA THR A 136 -11.46 -3.08 -2.52
C THR A 136 -10.17 -3.89 -2.53
N ASP A 137 -10.11 -4.96 -3.32
CA ASP A 137 -8.89 -5.79 -3.40
C ASP A 137 -7.74 -5.02 -4.06
N GLY A 138 -8.02 -4.20 -5.08
CA GLY A 138 -7.02 -3.29 -5.65
C GLY A 138 -6.48 -2.29 -4.62
N MET A 139 -7.34 -1.71 -3.79
CA MET A 139 -6.89 -0.84 -2.69
C MET A 139 -6.04 -1.59 -1.68
N ILE A 140 -6.41 -2.83 -1.31
CA ILE A 140 -5.66 -3.62 -0.32
C ILE A 140 -4.25 -3.95 -0.83
N ILE A 141 -4.12 -4.34 -2.09
CA ILE A 141 -2.82 -4.57 -2.73
C ILE A 141 -1.96 -3.29 -2.64
N ASN A 142 -2.54 -2.15 -3.00
CA ASN A 142 -1.80 -0.88 -3.01
C ASN A 142 -1.50 -0.34 -1.60
N ILE A 143 -2.36 -0.61 -0.61
CA ILE A 143 -2.06 -0.32 0.79
C ILE A 143 -0.85 -1.14 1.23
N ALA A 144 -0.77 -2.42 0.89
CA ALA A 144 0.39 -3.25 1.22
C ALA A 144 1.68 -2.73 0.56
N ILE A 145 1.63 -2.40 -0.74
CA ILE A 145 2.76 -1.80 -1.47
C ILE A 145 3.24 -0.52 -0.77
N LEU A 146 2.31 0.40 -0.48
CA LEU A 146 2.65 1.72 0.01
C LEU A 146 3.03 1.74 1.48
N LEU A 147 2.49 0.84 2.30
CA LEU A 147 2.95 0.67 3.68
C LEU A 147 4.37 0.11 3.70
N ALA A 148 4.70 -0.87 2.85
CA ALA A 148 6.06 -1.37 2.74
C ALA A 148 7.02 -0.26 2.27
N GLY A 149 6.69 0.48 1.22
CA GLY A 149 7.50 1.62 0.76
C GLY A 149 7.65 2.71 1.82
N ALA A 150 6.58 3.05 2.53
CA ALA A 150 6.61 4.06 3.59
C ALA A 150 7.41 3.63 4.83
N THR A 151 7.49 2.33 5.14
CA THR A 151 8.28 1.84 6.27
C THR A 151 9.75 1.62 5.93
N THR A 152 10.05 1.15 4.72
CA THR A 152 11.43 0.88 4.28
C THR A 152 12.10 2.10 3.67
N ASN A 153 11.34 3.06 3.11
CA ASN A 153 11.84 4.27 2.48
C ASN A 153 11.05 5.56 2.89
N PRO A 154 10.81 5.80 4.19
CA PRO A 154 9.92 6.87 4.68
C PRO A 154 10.28 8.28 4.20
N PHE A 155 11.56 8.52 3.89
CA PHE A 155 12.09 9.84 3.55
C PHE A 155 12.77 9.90 2.18
N LYS A 156 12.55 8.88 1.33
CA LYS A 156 13.14 8.74 0.00
C LYS A 156 14.68 8.67 0.01
N THR A 157 15.24 8.16 1.11
CA THR A 157 16.68 7.99 1.34
C THR A 157 17.00 6.66 2.05
N GLY A 158 16.02 5.76 2.12
CA GLY A 158 16.12 4.44 2.72
C GLY A 158 16.28 3.35 1.66
N TYR A 159 15.36 2.41 1.66
CA TYR A 159 15.42 1.22 0.84
C TYR A 159 14.81 1.40 -0.56
N PHE A 160 15.66 1.50 -1.57
CA PHE A 160 15.25 1.56 -2.98
C PHE A 160 16.40 1.14 -3.91
N GLN A 161 16.06 0.77 -5.15
CA GLN A 161 17.01 0.53 -6.23
C GLN A 161 16.72 1.44 -7.42
N GLY A 162 17.77 1.84 -8.15
CA GLY A 162 17.66 2.68 -9.35
C GLY A 162 17.71 4.18 -9.03
N ASP A 163 17.23 4.99 -9.98
CA ASP A 163 17.19 6.44 -9.86
C ASP A 163 16.25 6.87 -8.73
N ALA A 164 16.65 7.81 -7.87
CA ALA A 164 15.81 8.34 -6.80
C ALA A 164 14.53 9.04 -7.31
N LEU A 165 14.50 9.44 -8.59
CA LEU A 165 13.33 10.00 -9.25
C LEU A 165 12.38 8.91 -9.81
N ALA A 166 12.83 7.66 -9.88
CA ALA A 166 12.05 6.49 -10.30
C ALA A 166 12.48 5.21 -9.55
N PRO A 167 12.37 5.18 -8.20
CA PRO A 167 12.90 4.09 -7.40
C PRO A 167 12.06 2.81 -7.52
N LEU A 168 12.73 1.67 -7.60
CA LEU A 168 12.15 0.37 -7.30
C LEU A 168 12.19 0.16 -5.78
N GLU A 169 11.02 0.17 -5.14
CA GLU A 169 10.86 -0.03 -3.69
C GLU A 169 10.46 -1.48 -3.35
N ALA A 170 10.27 -1.77 -2.07
CA ALA A 170 10.18 -3.12 -1.52
C ALA A 170 9.07 -4.03 -2.10
N VAL A 171 8.17 -3.55 -2.95
CA VAL A 171 7.04 -4.35 -3.45
C VAL A 171 6.76 -4.01 -4.91
N THR A 172 7.29 -4.83 -5.82
CA THR A 172 7.19 -4.60 -7.27
C THR A 172 6.89 -5.86 -8.09
N ALA A 173 6.60 -7.00 -7.47
CA ALA A 173 6.47 -8.28 -8.18
C ALA A 173 5.14 -9.01 -8.01
N TYR A 174 4.98 -9.98 -8.93
CA TYR A 174 3.92 -10.99 -8.95
C TYR A 174 3.73 -11.61 -7.55
N PRO A 175 2.49 -11.83 -7.07
CA PRO A 175 2.19 -12.31 -5.71
C PRO A 175 2.53 -13.78 -5.44
N GLY A 176 3.14 -14.47 -6.41
CA GLY A 176 3.49 -15.89 -6.33
C GLY A 176 2.27 -16.80 -6.47
N ALA A 177 2.34 -17.98 -5.87
CA ALA A 177 1.27 -18.97 -5.95
C ALA A 177 0.01 -18.49 -5.23
N LEU A 178 -1.15 -18.67 -5.88
CA LEU A 178 -2.46 -18.30 -5.34
C LEU A 178 -3.29 -19.53 -5.01
N LEU A 179 -4.02 -19.46 -3.90
CA LEU A 179 -5.12 -20.35 -3.57
C LEU A 179 -6.37 -19.92 -4.35
N VAL A 180 -7.22 -20.88 -4.69
CA VAL A 180 -8.52 -20.61 -5.34
C VAL A 180 -9.63 -21.14 -4.46
N ASP A 181 -10.59 -20.27 -4.11
CA ASP A 181 -11.77 -20.67 -3.37
C ASP A 181 -12.65 -21.61 -4.20
N LYS A 182 -13.07 -22.73 -3.59
CA LYS A 182 -13.85 -23.74 -4.32
C LYS A 182 -15.23 -23.24 -4.76
N MET A 183 -15.86 -22.36 -3.98
CA MET A 183 -17.23 -21.87 -4.21
C MET A 183 -17.23 -20.57 -5.01
N SER A 184 -16.57 -19.53 -4.50
CA SER A 184 -16.55 -18.20 -5.14
C SER A 184 -15.58 -18.10 -6.31
N LYS A 185 -14.67 -19.08 -6.46
CA LYS A 185 -13.56 -19.07 -7.43
C LYS A 185 -12.56 -17.93 -7.22
N ALA A 186 -12.65 -17.22 -6.09
CA ALA A 186 -11.74 -16.13 -5.78
C ALA A 186 -10.30 -16.61 -5.62
N SER A 187 -9.35 -15.88 -6.19
CA SER A 187 -7.92 -16.15 -6.04
C SER A 187 -7.33 -15.29 -4.93
N TYR A 188 -6.51 -15.85 -4.04
CA TYR A 188 -5.96 -15.17 -2.87
C TYR A 188 -4.68 -15.87 -2.36
N ASN A 189 -3.87 -15.22 -1.53
CA ASN A 189 -2.72 -15.85 -0.87
C ASN A 189 -2.67 -15.63 0.65
N ALA A 190 -3.51 -14.73 1.19
CA ALA A 190 -3.58 -14.41 2.60
C ALA A 190 -5.00 -14.52 3.16
N TYR A 191 -5.10 -14.92 4.42
CA TYR A 191 -6.30 -14.75 5.24
C TYR A 191 -6.11 -13.55 6.16
N GLY A 192 -7.14 -12.74 6.35
CA GLY A 192 -7.16 -11.75 7.42
C GLY A 192 -8.33 -11.96 8.36
N ALA A 193 -8.60 -10.93 9.16
CA ALA A 193 -9.61 -10.98 10.23
C ALA A 193 -10.97 -11.53 9.74
N ASN A 194 -11.59 -12.35 10.58
CA ASN A 194 -12.88 -13.00 10.31
C ASN A 194 -12.88 -13.89 9.05
N GLY A 195 -11.74 -14.45 8.66
CA GLY A 195 -11.62 -15.37 7.53
C GLY A 195 -11.74 -14.71 6.16
N ARG A 196 -11.64 -13.36 6.10
CA ARG A 196 -11.58 -12.65 4.82
C ARG A 196 -10.33 -13.04 4.05
N LYS A 197 -10.44 -13.09 2.73
CA LYS A 197 -9.37 -13.52 1.82
C LYS A 197 -8.81 -12.31 1.11
N PHE A 198 -7.50 -12.25 0.98
CA PHE A 198 -6.80 -11.12 0.37
C PHE A 198 -5.64 -11.60 -0.50
N LEU A 199 -5.21 -10.74 -1.41
CA LEU A 199 -3.96 -10.89 -2.12
C LEU A 199 -2.97 -9.85 -1.60
N LEU A 200 -1.87 -10.33 -1.07
CA LEU A 200 -0.72 -9.52 -0.72
C LEU A 200 0.36 -9.68 -1.78
N PRO A 201 0.98 -8.58 -2.22
CA PRO A 201 2.05 -8.60 -3.20
C PRO A 201 3.33 -9.22 -2.61
N ALA A 202 4.23 -9.68 -3.48
CA ALA A 202 5.54 -10.17 -3.05
C ALA A 202 6.45 -9.00 -2.67
N THR A 203 7.23 -9.18 -1.60
CA THR A 203 8.21 -8.20 -1.13
C THR A 203 9.60 -8.53 -1.66
N TRP A 204 10.29 -7.57 -2.26
CA TRP A 204 11.68 -7.68 -2.69
C TRP A 204 12.64 -7.42 -1.52
N ASP A 205 13.60 -8.32 -1.30
CA ASP A 205 14.76 -8.12 -0.42
C ASP A 205 16.04 -7.83 -1.25
N LEU A 206 16.57 -6.62 -1.12
CA LEU A 206 17.77 -6.07 -1.77
C LEU A 206 19.04 -6.59 -1.11
N MET A 207 18.97 -7.06 0.13
CA MET A 207 20.12 -7.64 0.83
C MET A 207 20.46 -9.02 0.27
N VAL A 208 19.46 -9.72 -0.25
CA VAL A 208 19.62 -11.06 -0.85
C VAL A 208 19.21 -11.11 -2.32
N GLU A 209 18.90 -9.96 -2.92
CA GLU A 209 18.43 -9.78 -4.31
C GLU A 209 17.35 -10.81 -4.72
N ASN A 210 16.35 -11.01 -3.86
CA ASN A 210 15.30 -12.02 -4.06
C ASN A 210 13.90 -11.55 -3.65
N PHE A 211 12.86 -12.13 -4.26
CA PHE A 211 11.47 -11.92 -3.83
C PHE A 211 11.09 -12.91 -2.73
N PHE A 212 10.53 -12.37 -1.65
CA PHE A 212 9.83 -13.12 -0.64
C PHE A 212 8.33 -13.12 -0.90
N PHE A 213 7.78 -14.32 -0.89
CA PHE A 213 6.36 -14.58 -1.02
C PHE A 213 5.84 -15.00 0.35
N GLN A 214 4.69 -14.47 0.77
CA GLN A 214 3.96 -15.13 1.84
C GLN A 214 3.60 -16.55 1.41
N ALA A 215 3.85 -17.53 2.29
CA ALA A 215 3.37 -18.88 2.06
C ALA A 215 1.84 -18.84 1.89
N PRO A 216 1.27 -19.50 0.87
CA PRO A 216 -0.16 -19.47 0.65
C PRO A 216 -0.92 -19.95 1.90
N GLY A 217 -1.81 -19.11 2.41
CA GLY A 217 -2.64 -19.43 3.58
C GLY A 217 -2.09 -18.94 4.93
N THR A 218 -1.12 -18.03 4.95
CA THR A 218 -0.75 -17.30 6.16
C THR A 218 -1.90 -16.42 6.65
N SER A 219 -2.15 -16.47 7.96
CA SER A 219 -3.11 -15.60 8.64
C SER A 219 -2.43 -14.28 9.02
N LEU A 220 -3.01 -13.16 8.59
CA LEU A 220 -2.73 -11.83 9.11
C LEU A 220 -3.55 -11.70 10.40
N ALA A 221 -2.87 -11.66 11.54
CA ALA A 221 -3.49 -11.42 12.84
C ALA A 221 -3.96 -9.95 12.95
#